data_AF-A0A9D4PWJ6-F1
#
_entry.id   AF-A0A9D4PWJ6-F1
#
_cell.length_a   1.000
_cell.length_b   1.000
_cell.length_c   1.000
_cell.angle_alpha   90.00
_cell.angle_beta   90.00
_cell.angle_gamma   90.00
#
_symmetry.space_group_name_H-M   'P 1'
#
loop_
_entity.id
_entity.type
_entity.pdbx_description
1 polymer ?
#
loop_
_entity_poly.entity_id
_entity_poly.type
_entity_poly.pdbx_seq_one_letter_code
_entity_poly.pdbx_strand_id
1 'polypeptide(L)' 'MRPKEFSNGIVRCGTLDEPRAVQRYVQSMDHIGRKVIVHTCGLMVRPASPRLGVTPDRVVYHVHKDAPFGLIEQRSKRFK' A
#
# COMPACT_ATOMS: atom_id res chain seq x y z
N MET A 1 -7.88 21.62 15.26
CA MET A 1 -8.62 20.48 14.66
C MET A 1 -8.52 19.33 15.66
N ARG A 2 -9.62 18.76 16.16
CA ARG A 2 -9.55 17.60 17.07
C ARG A 2 -9.26 16.34 16.25
N PRO A 3 -8.31 15.46 16.66
CA PRO A 3 -8.09 14.19 15.98
C PRO A 3 -9.39 13.40 15.97
N LYS A 4 -9.78 12.91 14.80
CA LYS A 4 -10.94 12.01 14.69
C LYS A 4 -10.48 10.66 15.23
N GLU A 5 -11.13 10.16 16.27
CA GLU A 5 -10.81 8.84 16.81
C GLU A 5 -11.28 7.76 15.83
N PHE A 6 -10.35 7.08 15.18
CA PHE A 6 -10.62 5.95 14.29
C PHE A 6 -10.46 4.61 15.01
N SER A 7 -10.88 4.54 16.28
CA SER A 7 -10.72 3.37 17.16
C SER A 7 -11.82 2.30 16.99
N ASN A 8 -12.62 2.37 15.92
CA ASN A 8 -13.63 1.35 15.69
C ASN A 8 -12.97 0.03 15.20
N GLY A 9 -13.60 -1.10 15.55
CA GLY A 9 -13.01 -2.42 15.28
C GLY A 9 -12.75 -2.73 13.80
N ILE A 10 -13.35 -1.99 12.86
CA ILE A 10 -13.14 -2.18 11.42
C ILE A 10 -11.82 -1.55 10.98
N VAL A 11 -11.54 -0.31 11.40
CA VAL A 11 -10.27 0.37 11.07
C VAL A 11 -9.10 -0.44 11.63
N ARG A 12 -9.20 -0.88 12.88
CA ARG A 12 -8.17 -1.71 13.51
C ARG A 12 -7.95 -3.04 12.76
N CYS A 13 -9.02 -3.70 12.31
CA CYS A 13 -8.89 -4.90 11.48
C CYS A 13 -8.12 -4.62 10.19
N GLY A 14 -8.43 -3.53 9.48
CA GLY A 14 -7.74 -3.14 8.25
C GLY A 14 -6.24 -2.92 8.50
N THR A 15 -5.89 -2.12 9.50
CA THR A 15 -4.49 -1.82 9.86
C THR A 15 -3.68 -3.07 10.22
N LEU A 16 -4.29 -4.04 10.90
CA LEU A 16 -3.60 -5.29 11.26
C LEU A 16 -3.48 -6.28 10.10
N ASP A 17 -4.40 -6.23 9.14
CA ASP A 17 -4.44 -7.16 7.99
C ASP A 17 -3.53 -6.69 6.84
N GLU A 18 -3.31 -5.39 6.70
CA GLU A 18 -2.52 -4.79 5.63
C GLU A 18 -1.11 -5.40 5.49
N PRO A 19 -0.28 -5.58 6.54
CA PRO A 19 1.04 -6.18 6.40
C PRO A 19 0.98 -7.62 5.85
N ARG A 20 -0.03 -8.40 6.27
CA ARG A 20 -0.22 -9.78 5.82
C ARG A 20 -0.62 -9.83 4.35
N ALA A 21 -1.49 -8.93 3.90
CA ALA A 21 -1.88 -8.81 2.50
C ALA A 21 -0.67 -8.45 1.62
N VAL A 22 0.18 -7.52 2.06
CA VAL A 22 1.42 -7.14 1.36
C VAL A 22 2.38 -8.32 1.26
N GLN A 23 2.54 -9.10 2.34
CA GLN A 23 3.40 -10.29 2.33
C GLN A 23 2.90 -11.32 1.30
N ARG A 24 1.59 -11.56 1.23
CA ARG A 24 1.00 -12.47 0.23
C ARG A 24 1.21 -11.98 -1.20
N TYR A 25 1.14 -10.67 -1.42
CA TYR A 25 1.49 -10.09 -2.72
C TYR A 25 2.93 -10.41 -3.11
N VAL A 26 3.89 -10.18 -2.21
CA VAL A 26 5.32 -10.47 -2.47
C VAL A 26 5.53 -11.95 -2.79
N GLN A 27 4.94 -12.85 -2.00
CA GLN A 27 5.01 -14.30 -2.24
C GLN A 27 4.42 -14.68 -3.59
N SER A 28 3.29 -14.08 -3.99
CA SER A 28 2.64 -14.35 -5.26
C SER A 28 3.48 -13.87 -6.44
N MET A 29 4.15 -12.72 -6.30
CA MET A 29 5.06 -12.20 -7.32
C MET A 29 6.31 -13.07 -7.47
N ASP A 30 6.90 -13.52 -6.35
CA ASP A 30 8.03 -14.44 -6.36
C ASP A 30 7.68 -15.78 -7.03
N HIS A 31 6.50 -16.34 -6.73
CA HIS A 31 6.01 -17.58 -7.33
C HIS A 31 5.89 -17.53 -8.86
N ILE A 32 5.59 -16.35 -9.43
CA ILE A 32 5.54 -16.14 -10.89
C ILE A 32 6.87 -15.63 -11.47
N GLY A 33 7.97 -15.78 -10.73
CA GLY A 33 9.32 -15.41 -11.16
C GLY A 33 9.59 -13.91 -11.20
N ARG A 34 8.78 -13.10 -10.51
CA ARG A 34 8.89 -11.64 -10.50
C ARG A 34 9.45 -11.14 -9.18
N LYS A 35 10.70 -10.72 -9.19
CA LYS A 35 11.33 -10.05 -8.05
C LYS A 35 10.81 -8.62 -7.91
N VAL A 36 10.20 -8.33 -6.77
CA VAL A 36 9.68 -7.02 -6.41
C VAL A 36 10.27 -6.56 -5.08
N ILE A 37 10.48 -5.25 -4.95
CA ILE A 37 10.87 -4.58 -3.70
C ILE A 37 9.68 -3.73 -3.28
N VAL A 38 9.22 -3.87 -2.04
CA VAL A 38 8.07 -3.15 -1.51
C VAL A 38 8.51 -2.20 -0.41
N HIS A 39 8.10 -0.94 -0.50
CA HIS A 39 8.40 0.09 0.48
C HIS A 39 7.12 0.66 1.09
N THR A 40 7.19 1.01 2.37
CA THR A 40 6.26 1.97 2.97
C THR A 40 6.50 3.33 2.33
N CYS A 41 5.48 4.19 2.32
CA CYS A 41 5.63 5.54 1.81
C CYS A 41 4.95 6.57 2.71
N GLY A 42 5.50 7.78 2.72
CA GLY A 42 4.88 8.95 3.33
C GLY A 42 4.01 9.69 2.32
N LEU A 43 3.73 10.97 2.62
CA LEU A 43 3.00 11.84 1.70
C LEU A 43 3.82 12.09 0.43
N MET A 44 3.29 11.68 -0.72
CA MET A 44 3.81 12.02 -2.04
C MET A 44 3.03 13.20 -2.59
N VAL A 45 3.73 14.27 -2.95
CA VAL A 45 3.13 15.49 -3.51
C VAL A 45 3.46 15.59 -4.99
N ARG A 46 2.48 15.92 -5.83
CA ARG A 46 2.73 16.17 -7.26
C ARG A 46 3.45 17.51 -7.43
N PRO A 47 4.70 17.57 -7.93
CA PRO A 47 5.46 18.83 -7.97
C PRO A 47 4.78 19.92 -8.81
N ALA A 48 4.17 19.54 -9.94
CA ALA A 48 3.43 20.46 -10.80
C ALA A 48 2.08 20.92 -10.23
N SER A 49 1.62 20.31 -9.13
CA SER A 49 0.35 20.66 -8.47
C SER A 49 0.48 20.40 -6.97
N PRO A 50 1.18 21.27 -6.22
CA PRO A 50 1.55 21.01 -4.81
C PRO A 50 0.38 20.83 -3.85
N ARG A 51 -0.84 21.18 -4.29
CA ARG A 51 -2.09 20.97 -3.54
C ARG A 51 -2.62 19.53 -3.65
N LEU A 52 -2.03 18.72 -4.53
CA LEU A 52 -2.40 17.31 -4.74
C LEU A 52 -1.34 16.42 -4.12
N GLY A 53 -1.74 15.67 -3.09
CA GLY A 53 -0.91 14.69 -2.43
C GLY A 53 -1.66 13.38 -2.21
N VAL A 54 -0.90 12.30 -2.11
CA VAL A 54 -1.40 10.94 -1.85
C VAL A 54 -0.46 10.24 -0.89
N THR A 55 -1.00 9.35 -0.08
CA THR A 55 -0.24 8.42 0.76
C THR A 55 -0.67 7.00 0.38
N PRO A 56 -0.05 6.40 -0.66
CA PRO A 56 -0.35 5.01 -1.02
C PRO A 56 -0.08 4.06 0.14
N ASP A 57 -0.72 2.90 0.17
CA ASP A 57 -0.39 1.92 1.22
C ASP A 57 1.05 1.43 1.03
N ARG A 58 1.42 1.01 -0.19
CA ARG A 58 2.82 0.67 -0.52
C ARG A 58 3.21 1.09 -1.92
N VAL A 59 4.51 1.31 -2.10
CA VAL A 59 5.16 1.47 -3.41
C VAL A 59 5.90 0.19 -3.75
N VAL A 60 5.80 -0.25 -5.00
CA VAL A 60 6.45 -1.44 -5.52
C VAL A 60 7.45 -1.04 -6.59
N TYR A 61 8.64 -1.63 -6.52
CA TYR A 61 9.64 -1.58 -7.58
C TYR A 61 9.87 -2.98 -8.16
N HIS A 62 9.67 -3.13 -9.46
CA HIS A 62 9.82 -4.36 -10.21
C HIS A 62 11.11 -4.29 -11.04
N VAL A 63 12.13 -5.05 -10.63
CA VAL A 63 13.51 -4.89 -11.12
C VAL A 63 13.66 -5.07 -12.64
N HIS A 64 12.80 -5.91 -13.24
CA HIS A 64 12.92 -6.31 -14.66
C HIS A 64 11.89 -5.69 -15.61
N LYS A 65 11.19 -4.61 -15.22
CA LYS A 65 10.18 -3.98 -16.08
C LYS A 65 10.61 -2.59 -16.54
N ASP A 66 10.28 -2.23 -17.79
CA ASP A 66 10.53 -0.90 -18.36
C ASP A 66 9.82 0.23 -17.60
N ALA A 67 8.64 -0.07 -17.03
CA ALA A 67 7.97 0.77 -16.05
C ALA A 67 8.02 0.05 -14.69
N PRO A 68 9.09 0.26 -13.89
CA PRO A 68 9.35 -0.59 -12.74
C PRO A 68 8.52 -0.21 -11.53
N PHE A 69 7.94 1.00 -11.48
CA PHE A 69 7.19 1.47 -10.32
C PHE A 69 5.70 1.14 -10.40
N GLY A 70 5.13 0.71 -9.28
CA GLY A 70 3.71 0.49 -9.09
C GLY A 70 3.27 0.82 -7.66
N LEU A 71 1.96 0.78 -7.42
CA LEU A 71 1.36 0.99 -6.10
C LEU A 71 0.59 -0.26 -5.67
N ILE A 72 0.54 -0.53 -4.37
CA ILE A 72 -0.41 -1.47 -3.76
C ILE A 72 -1.42 -0.63 -2.99
N GLU A 73 -2.69 -0.89 -3.27
CA GLU A 73 -3.84 -0.35 -2.53
C GLU A 73 -4.60 -1.54 -1.94
N GLN A 74 -4.60 -1.66 -0.62
CA GLN A 74 -5.14 -2.78 0.12
C GLN A 74 -6.48 -2.41 0.72
N ARG A 75 -7.47 -3.30 0.56
CA ARG A 75 -8.79 -3.13 1.16
C ARG A 75 -9.23 -4.42 1.84
N SER A 76 -9.26 -4.42 3.16
CA SER A 76 -9.80 -5.55 3.92
C SER A 76 -11.32 -5.54 3.83
N LYS A 77 -11.90 -6.65 3.38
CA LYS A 77 -13.35 -6.88 3.41
C LYS A 77 -13.67 -7.74 4.62
N ARG A 78 -14.29 -7.15 5.65
CA ARG A 78 -14.90 -7.93 6.73
C ARG A 78 -16.26 -8.42 6.24
N PHE A 79 -16.36 -9.69 5.90
CA PHE A 79 -17.65 -10.34 5.69
C PHE A 79 -18.29 -10.54 7.07
N LYS A 80 -19.53 -10.07 7.22
CA LYS A 80 -20.37 -10.34 8.39
C LYS A 80 -21.09 -11.66 8.19
#